data_AF-A0A831U6V5-F1
#
_entry.id   AF-A0A831U6V5-F1
#
_cell.length_a   1.000
_cell.length_b   1.000
_cell.length_c   1.000
_cell.angle_alpha   90.00
_cell.angle_beta   90.00
_cell.angle_gamma   90.00
#
_symmetry.space_group_name_H-M   'P 1'
#
loop_
_entity.id
_entity.type
_entity.pdbx_description
1 polymer ?
#
loop_
_entity_poly.entity_id
_entity_poly.type
_entity_poly.pdbx_seq_one_letter_code
_entity_poly.pdbx_strand_id
1 'polypeptide(L)'
;MNERATTFRLKICLACSHGGHLTEMLQLRDAFEGHDTFYFCYDAETTRALPNAYRVPNMARNPVEFAKNLVRVFRIFRAERPDLVVSTGAEIALPVVSIAKLFRIPVLY
;
A
#
# COMPACT_ATOMS: atom_id res chain seq x y z
N MET A 1 -0.21 -1.92 -38.33
CA MET A 1 0.50 -2.62 -37.25
C MET A 1 -0.24 -2.27 -35.97
N ASN A 2 -1.04 -3.19 -35.44
CA ASN A 2 -1.88 -2.93 -34.26
C ASN A 2 -1.43 -3.89 -33.16
N GLU A 3 -0.41 -3.47 -32.40
CA GLU A 3 -0.03 -4.15 -31.17
C GLU A 3 -1.21 -3.99 -30.20
N ARG A 4 -2.03 -5.03 -30.05
CA ARG A 4 -2.94 -5.10 -28.92
C ARG A 4 -2.07 -5.24 -27.68
N ALA A 5 -1.73 -4.11 -27.06
CA ALA A 5 -1.24 -4.10 -25.69
C ALA A 5 -2.32 -4.79 -24.85
N THR A 6 -2.06 -6.02 -24.43
CA THR A 6 -2.79 -6.65 -23.34
C THR A 6 -2.68 -5.70 -22.15
N THR A 7 -3.77 -5.01 -21.84
CA THR A 7 -3.84 -4.09 -20.70
C THR A 7 -3.86 -4.95 -19.45
N PHE A 8 -2.68 -5.28 -18.92
CA PHE A 8 -2.57 -6.03 -17.68
C PHE A 8 -3.08 -5.17 -16.53
N ARG A 9 -4.27 -5.50 -16.02
CA ARG A 9 -4.79 -4.92 -14.78
C ARG A 9 -4.13 -5.65 -13.62
N LEU A 10 -3.49 -4.87 -12.74
CA LEU A 10 -2.82 -5.35 -11.53
C LEU A 10 -3.61 -4.89 -10.32
N LYS A 11 -3.49 -5.62 -9.22
CA LYS A 11 -3.91 -5.13 -7.90
C LYS A 11 -2.70 -4.61 -7.12
N ILE A 12 -2.72 -3.35 -6.73
CA ILE A 12 -1.58 -2.64 -6.17
C ILE A 12 -1.89 -2.17 -4.75
N CYS A 13 -1.02 -2.55 -3.80
CA CYS A 13 -1.01 -2.01 -2.45
C CYS A 13 -0.18 -0.72 -2.42
N LEU A 14 -0.83 0.41 -2.15
CA LEU A 14 -0.20 1.73 -2.00
C LEU A 14 0.05 2.02 -0.52
N ALA A 15 1.29 1.81 -0.06
CA ALA A 15 1.68 2.02 1.33
C ALA A 15 2.30 3.41 1.53
N CYS A 16 1.72 4.22 2.41
CA CYS A 16 2.24 5.55 2.73
C CYS A 16 1.76 6.00 4.10
N SER A 17 2.54 6.85 4.78
CA SER A 17 2.06 7.59 5.93
C SER A 17 1.26 8.83 5.49
N HIS A 18 0.73 9.58 6.44
CA HIS A 18 0.10 10.87 6.16
C HIS A 18 1.13 11.95 5.77
N GLY A 19 0.68 13.15 5.39
CA GLY A 19 1.56 14.28 5.10
C GLY A 19 2.33 14.08 3.79
N GLY A 20 3.65 14.33 3.80
CA GLY A 20 4.48 14.35 2.59
C GLY A 20 4.46 13.04 1.78
N HIS A 21 4.52 11.90 2.45
CA HIS A 21 4.47 10.59 1.78
C HIS A 21 3.13 10.35 1.07
N LEU A 22 2.03 10.85 1.64
CA LEU A 22 0.73 10.81 0.96
C LEU A 22 0.73 11.75 -0.26
N THR A 23 1.28 12.95 -0.13
CA THR A 23 1.39 13.91 -1.26
C THR A 23 2.15 13.30 -2.43
N GLU A 24 3.29 12.65 -2.17
CA GLU A 24 4.09 11.94 -3.20
C GLU A 24 3.27 10.81 -3.83
N MET A 25 2.56 10.01 -3.03
CA MET A 25 1.72 8.93 -3.55
C MET A 25 0.58 9.44 -4.44
N LEU A 26 -0.01 10.60 -4.08
CA LEU A 26 -1.06 11.23 -4.88
C LEU A 26 -0.53 11.84 -6.19
N GLN A 27 0.71 12.31 -6.21
CA GLN A 27 1.38 12.76 -7.45
C GLN A 27 1.60 11.61 -8.45
N LEU A 28 1.73 10.37 -7.94
CA LEU A 28 1.87 9.16 -8.76
C LEU A 28 0.54 8.53 -9.18
N ARG A 29 -0.62 9.09 -8.77
CA ARG A 29 -1.94 8.49 -8.98
C ARG A 29 -2.19 8.09 -10.44
N ASP A 30 -1.83 8.96 -11.38
CA ASP A 30 -2.11 8.76 -12.81
C ASP A 30 -1.32 7.55 -13.37
N ALA A 31 -0.20 7.17 -12.75
CA ALA A 31 0.54 5.96 -13.09
C ALA A 31 -0.17 4.66 -12.69
N PHE A 32 -1.18 4.74 -11.82
CA PHE A 32 -1.99 3.60 -11.38
C PHE A 32 -3.37 3.56 -12.03
N GLU A 33 -3.67 4.46 -12.96
CA GLU A 33 -4.95 4.47 -13.66
C GLU A 33 -5.14 3.17 -14.47
N GLY A 34 -6.33 2.58 -14.38
CA GLY A 34 -6.63 1.29 -15.01
C GLY A 34 -6.21 0.06 -14.19
N HIS A 35 -5.50 0.25 -13.08
CA HIS A 35 -5.18 -0.79 -12.09
C HIS A 35 -6.14 -0.73 -10.89
N ASP A 36 -6.29 -1.84 -10.18
CA ASP A 36 -7.05 -1.87 -8.93
C ASP A 36 -6.10 -1.48 -7.79
N THR A 37 -6.45 -0.48 -7.00
CA THR A 37 -5.58 0.02 -5.92
C THR A 37 -6.28 0.02 -4.58
N PHE A 38 -5.50 -0.21 -3.53
CA PHE A 38 -5.92 0.02 -2.15
C PHE A 38 -4.77 0.59 -1.34
N TYR A 39 -5.10 1.42 -0.35
CA TYR A 39 -4.10 2.06 0.50
C TYR A 39 -3.90 1.28 1.79
N PHE A 40 -2.66 1.23 2.27
CA PHE A 40 -2.33 0.91 3.66
C PHE A 40 -1.67 2.14 4.29
N CYS A 41 -2.38 2.81 5.19
CA CYS A 41 -1.96 4.10 5.74
C CYS A 41 -2.35 4.26 7.21
N TYR A 42 -1.85 5.31 7.86
CA TYR A 42 -2.33 5.67 9.18
C TYR A 42 -3.71 6.32 9.13
N ASP A 43 -4.52 6.13 10.16
CA ASP A 43 -5.71 6.96 10.37
C ASP A 43 -5.28 8.38 10.73
N ALA A 44 -5.56 9.31 9.83
CA ALA A 44 -5.32 10.74 9.93
C ALA A 44 -6.36 11.49 9.12
N GLU A 45 -6.56 12.78 9.39
CA GLU A 45 -7.52 13.61 8.66
C GLU A 45 -7.29 13.55 7.14
N THR A 46 -6.04 13.63 6.70
CA THR A 46 -5.65 13.61 5.28
C THR A 46 -5.85 12.26 4.59
N THR A 47 -5.86 11.15 5.33
CA THR A 47 -6.03 9.80 4.76
C THR A 47 -7.49 9.32 4.79
N ARG A 48 -8.38 10.01 5.51
CA ARG A 48 -9.82 9.67 5.62
C ARG A 48 -10.59 9.86 4.33
N ALA A 49 -10.14 10.78 3.47
CA ALA A 49 -10.71 10.98 2.15
C ALA A 49 -10.25 9.93 1.11
N LEU A 50 -9.26 9.10 1.42
CA LEU A 50 -8.76 8.11 0.46
C LEU A 50 -9.80 7.01 0.21
N PRO A 51 -10.06 6.66 -1.06
CA PRO A 51 -10.87 5.50 -1.38
C PRO A 51 -10.12 4.22 -1.03
N ASN A 52 -10.83 3.14 -0.71
CA ASN A 52 -10.27 1.79 -0.55
C ASN A 52 -9.02 1.75 0.36
N ALA A 53 -9.12 2.32 1.56
CA ALA A 53 -7.99 2.45 2.48
C ALA A 53 -8.16 1.59 3.73
N TYR A 54 -7.16 0.74 3.98
CA TYR A 54 -6.94 0.11 5.28
C TYR A 54 -6.15 1.07 6.17
N ARG A 55 -6.84 1.66 7.15
CA ARG A 55 -6.28 2.65 8.07
C ARG A 55 -5.93 1.98 9.40
N VAL A 56 -4.72 2.22 9.89
CA VAL A 56 -4.23 1.69 11.17
C VAL A 56 -3.85 2.82 12.14
N PRO A 57 -3.81 2.60 13.46
CA PRO A 57 -3.40 3.62 14.41
C PRO A 57 -1.99 4.17 14.11
N ASN A 58 -1.82 5.49 14.22
CA ASN A 58 -0.51 6.15 14.10
C ASN A 58 0.35 5.93 15.35
N MET A 59 0.86 4.71 15.51
CA MET A 59 1.71 4.29 16.62
C MET A 59 3.01 3.67 16.12
N ALA A 60 3.64 4.36 15.17
CA ALA A 60 4.94 4.09 14.54
C ALA A 60 5.99 3.39 15.44
N ARG A 61 6.17 3.91 16.66
CA ARG A 61 7.23 3.50 17.60
C ARG A 61 6.78 2.43 18.59
N ASN A 62 5.55 1.95 18.50
CA ASN A 62 5.01 0.94 19.42
C ASN A 62 5.25 -0.48 18.86
N PRO A 63 6.08 -1.31 19.52
CA PRO A 63 6.40 -2.65 19.03
C PRO A 63 5.18 -3.59 19.00
N VAL A 64 4.20 -3.38 19.90
CA VAL A 64 2.96 -4.16 19.92
C VAL A 64 2.10 -3.82 18.71
N GLU A 65 1.98 -2.54 18.35
CA GLU A 65 1.25 -2.15 17.13
C GLU A 65 1.98 -2.55 15.86
N PHE A 66 3.31 -2.56 15.86
CA PHE A 66 4.09 -3.13 14.76
C PHE A 66 3.75 -4.62 14.54
N ALA A 67 3.76 -5.43 15.61
CA ALA A 67 3.39 -6.84 15.53
C ALA A 67 1.93 -7.04 15.06
N LYS A 68 0.99 -6.23 15.55
CA LYS A 68 -0.39 -6.26 15.07
C LYS A 68 -0.49 -5.86 13.59
N ASN A 69 0.29 -4.89 13.13
CA ASN A 69 0.34 -4.48 11.73
C ASN A 69 0.87 -5.60 10.83
N LEU A 70 1.86 -6.39 11.25
CA LEU A 70 2.28 -7.59 10.52
C LEU A 70 1.10 -8.55 10.32
N VAL A 71 0.31 -8.83 11.38
CA VAL A 71 -0.86 -9.71 11.29
C VAL A 71 -1.96 -9.10 10.42
N ARG A 72 -2.23 -7.80 10.53
CA ARG A 72 -3.22 -7.08 9.71
C ARG A 72 -2.84 -7.17 8.23
N VAL A 73 -1.61 -6.79 7.88
CA VAL A 73 -1.11 -6.84 6.49
C VAL A 73 -1.15 -8.27 5.97
N PHE A 74 -0.74 -9.27 6.76
CA PHE A 74 -0.83 -10.67 6.36
C PHE A 74 -2.26 -11.07 5.97
N ARG A 75 -3.26 -10.70 6.78
CA ARG A 75 -4.68 -11.01 6.51
C ARG A 75 -5.19 -10.26 5.28
N ILE A 76 -4.82 -8.97 5.14
CA ILE A 76 -5.16 -8.15 3.98
C ILE A 76 -4.57 -8.77 2.72
N PHE A 77 -3.28 -9.13 2.71
CA PHE A 77 -2.63 -9.69 1.53
C PHE A 77 -3.21 -11.05 1.13
N ARG A 78 -3.64 -11.87 2.09
CA ARG A 78 -4.37 -13.11 1.78
C ARG A 78 -5.73 -12.87 1.12
N ALA A 79 -6.43 -11.80 1.50
CA ALA A 79 -7.75 -11.46 0.98
C ALA A 79 -7.66 -10.72 -0.35
N GLU A 80 -6.85 -9.65 -0.39
CA GLU A 80 -6.68 -8.78 -1.54
C GLU A 80 -5.84 -9.43 -2.64
N ARG A 81 -4.79 -10.19 -2.28
CA ARG A 81 -3.81 -10.78 -3.20
C ARG A 81 -3.18 -9.73 -4.14
N PRO A 82 -2.47 -8.71 -3.61
CA PRO A 82 -1.83 -7.72 -4.46
C PRO A 82 -0.71 -8.34 -5.30
N ASP A 83 -0.59 -7.88 -6.54
CA ASP A 83 0.47 -8.24 -7.47
C ASP A 83 1.72 -7.37 -7.28
N LEU A 84 1.55 -6.18 -6.70
CA LEU A 84 2.62 -5.19 -6.48
C LEU A 84 2.37 -4.40 -5.19
N VAL A 85 3.46 -4.08 -4.48
CA VAL A 85 3.47 -3.04 -3.44
C VAL A 85 4.23 -1.83 -3.95
N VAL A 86 3.63 -0.66 -3.82
CA VAL A 86 4.32 0.62 -4.01
C VAL A 86 4.34 1.36 -2.68
N SER A 87 5.50 1.86 -2.28
CA SER A 87 5.69 2.57 -1.03
C SER A 87 6.38 3.90 -1.27
N THR A 88 5.84 5.00 -0.76
CA THR A 88 6.59 6.28 -0.69
C THR A 88 7.42 6.41 0.59
N GLY A 89 7.33 5.43 1.49
CA GLY A 89 8.19 5.29 2.66
C GLY A 89 7.52 5.53 3.99
N ALA A 90 8.32 5.99 4.97
CA ALA A 90 8.05 5.95 6.41
C ALA A 90 8.03 4.53 7.03
N GLU A 91 7.98 4.48 8.36
CA GLU A 91 8.01 3.24 9.13
C GLU A 91 6.79 2.35 8.88
N ILE A 92 5.67 2.92 8.44
CA ILE A 92 4.45 2.17 8.12
C ILE A 92 4.66 1.17 6.97
N ALA A 93 5.63 1.43 6.09
CA ALA A 93 5.99 0.53 5.01
C ALA A 93 6.69 -0.73 5.52
N LEU A 94 7.36 -0.69 6.68
CA LEU A 94 8.11 -1.83 7.22
C LEU A 94 7.26 -3.11 7.36
N PRO A 95 6.11 -3.11 8.06
CA PRO A 95 5.27 -4.31 8.11
C PRO A 95 4.75 -4.74 6.73
N VAL A 96 4.47 -3.78 5.84
CA VAL A 96 4.00 -4.07 4.48
C VAL A 96 5.06 -4.80 3.67
N VAL A 97 6.28 -4.27 3.61
CA VAL A 97 7.42 -4.84 2.88
C VAL A 97 7.83 -6.20 3.45
N SER A 98 7.82 -6.36 4.79
CA SER A 98 8.09 -7.64 5.44
C SER A 98 7.12 -8.73 4.97
N ILE A 99 5.82 -8.44 4.92
CA ILE A 99 4.82 -9.39 4.45
C ILE A 99 4.87 -9.57 2.93
N ALA A 100 5.13 -8.52 2.14
CA ALA A 100 5.32 -8.63 0.70
C ALA A 100 6.43 -9.63 0.35
N LYS A 101 7.58 -9.55 1.04
CA LYS A 101 8.69 -10.51 0.91
C LYS A 101 8.27 -11.95 1.22
N LEU A 102 7.48 -12.16 2.28
CA LEU A 102 6.95 -13.48 2.63
C LEU A 102 6.07 -14.07 1.51
N PHE A 103 5.31 -13.23 0.81
CA PHE A 103 4.43 -13.63 -0.29
C PHE A 103 5.13 -13.61 -1.66
N ARG A 104 6.42 -13.23 -1.73
CA ARG A 104 7.17 -13.00 -2.97
C ARG A 104 6.51 -11.97 -3.90
N ILE A 105 5.87 -10.97 -3.31
CA ILE A 105 5.25 -9.85 -4.04
C ILE A 105 6.36 -8.80 -4.29
N PRO A 106 6.55 -8.33 -5.54
CA PRO A 106 7.49 -7.27 -5.83
C PRO A 106 7.15 -5.99 -5.08
N VAL A 107 8.19 -5.24 -4.69
CA VAL A 107 8.07 -3.98 -3.96
C VAL A 107 8.81 -2.91 -4.74
N LEU A 108 8.12 -1.81 -5.05
CA LEU A 108 8.69 -0.57 -5.55
C LEU A 108 8.69 0.46 -4.40
N TYR A 109 9.84 1.08 -4.17
CA TYR A 109 10.05 2.14 -3.19
C TYR A 109 10.75 3.30 -3.88
#